data_AF-A0A7K6AJW3-F1
#
_entry.id   AF-A0A7K6AJW3-F1
#
_cell.length_a   1.000
_cell.length_b   1.000
_cell.length_c   1.000
_cell.angle_alpha   90.00
_cell.angle_beta   90.00
_cell.angle_gamma   90.00
#
_symmetry.space_group_name_H-M   'P 1'
#
loop_
_entity.id
_entity.type
_entity.pdbx_description
1 polymer ?
#
loop_
_entity_poly.entity_id
_entity_poly.type
_entity_poly.pdbx_seq_one_letter_code
_entity_poly.pdbx_strand_id
1 'polypeptide(L)'
;CAAVYNRKKTRNGYYRIRPRADQEPFLVYCDMSDGGGWTVIQRRSNGKENFNRKWDDYKLGFGQFQGRNDEYWLGNDHIYDLLARGETSLKVDLMDWHGERRYAVYENFQLADEQDSYRLWFGTYSGNAGDALSGGNNFEDQWSASHRGMQFTTSDKDHDRFLAGNCASENTGGWWFNR
;
A
#
# COMPACT_ATOMS: atom_id res chain seq x y z
N CYS A 1 0.65 5.93 -12.96
CA CYS A 1 1.82 5.77 -13.85
C CYS A 1 1.50 5.10 -15.18
N ALA A 2 0.55 4.17 -15.27
CA ALA A 2 0.12 3.55 -16.52
C ALA A 2 -0.18 4.54 -17.67
N ALA A 3 -0.96 5.60 -17.41
CA ALA A 3 -1.22 6.64 -18.41
C ALA A 3 0.05 7.38 -18.89
N VAL A 4 1.06 7.52 -18.02
CA VAL A 4 2.36 8.12 -18.35
C VAL A 4 3.16 7.18 -19.25
N TYR A 5 3.19 5.90 -18.90
CA TYR A 5 3.83 4.84 -19.68
C TYR A 5 3.23 4.72 -21.10
N ASN A 6 1.90 4.75 -21.21
CA ASN A 6 1.18 4.68 -22.49
C ASN A 6 1.48 5.88 -23.40
N ARG A 7 1.86 7.03 -22.84
CA ARG A 7 2.39 8.19 -23.57
C ARG A 7 3.88 8.07 -23.93
N LYS A 8 4.42 6.84 -23.94
CA LYS A 8 5.81 6.50 -24.29
C LYS A 8 6.87 7.08 -23.35
N LYS A 9 6.49 7.48 -22.13
CA LYS A 9 7.46 7.82 -21.07
C LYS A 9 7.80 6.55 -20.28
N THR A 10 8.87 5.87 -20.67
CA THR A 10 9.24 4.53 -20.18
C THR A 10 10.41 4.51 -19.20
N ARG A 11 10.88 5.68 -18.75
CA ARG A 11 11.98 5.76 -17.77
C ARG A 11 11.43 5.70 -16.35
N ASN A 12 12.07 4.91 -15.49
CA ASN A 12 11.78 4.92 -14.06
C ASN A 12 12.13 6.29 -13.45
N GLY A 13 11.34 6.74 -12.49
CA GLY A 13 11.62 7.99 -11.78
C GLY A 13 10.38 8.63 -11.21
N TYR A 14 10.57 9.83 -10.65
CA TYR A 14 9.46 10.61 -10.11
C TYR A 14 8.71 11.35 -11.21
N TYR A 15 7.39 11.25 -11.17
CA TYR A 15 6.48 11.95 -12.07
C TYR A 15 5.40 12.64 -11.26
N ARG A 16 5.07 13.86 -11.66
CA ARG A 16 3.89 14.56 -11.15
C ARG A 16 2.66 14.03 -11.89
N ILE A 17 1.72 13.46 -11.15
CA ILE A 17 0.49 12.87 -11.70
C ILE A 17 -0.73 13.56 -11.11
N ARG A 18 -1.85 13.49 -11.85
CA ARG A 18 -3.15 14.00 -11.41
C ARG A 18 -4.21 12.94 -11.68
N PRO A 19 -4.49 12.03 -10.73
CA PRO A 19 -5.48 10.98 -10.93
C PRO A 19 -6.89 11.55 -11.13
N ARG A 20 -7.25 12.54 -10.31
CA ARG A 20 -8.56 13.21 -10.29
C ARG A 20 -8.43 14.66 -10.77
N ALA A 21 -9.31 15.09 -11.68
CA ALA A 21 -9.18 16.40 -12.32
C ALA A 21 -9.44 17.57 -11.36
N ASP A 22 -10.24 17.31 -10.33
CA ASP A 22 -10.65 18.20 -9.23
C ASP A 22 -9.62 18.27 -8.09
N GLN A 23 -8.53 17.51 -8.15
CA GLN A 23 -7.48 17.46 -7.13
C GLN A 23 -6.14 18.01 -7.62
N GLU A 24 -5.33 18.50 -6.68
CA GLU A 24 -3.97 18.96 -6.97
C GLU A 24 -3.06 17.79 -7.39
N PRO A 25 -2.14 18.02 -8.33
CA PRO A 25 -1.21 16.99 -8.76
C PRO A 25 -0.12 16.73 -7.71
N PHE A 26 0.13 15.46 -7.41
CA PHE A 26 1.15 15.02 -6.46
C PHE A 26 2.27 14.22 -7.15
N LEU A 27 3.40 14.09 -6.45
CA LEU A 27 4.60 13.41 -6.95
C LEU A 27 4.54 11.92 -6.58
N VAL A 28 4.80 11.05 -7.55
CA VAL A 28 4.92 9.61 -7.32
C VAL A 28 6.14 9.04 -8.01
N TYR A 29 6.70 7.97 -7.48
CA TYR A 29 7.67 7.18 -8.24
C TYR A 29 6.92 6.24 -9.18
N CYS A 30 7.20 6.36 -10.47
CA CYS A 30 6.73 5.40 -11.46
C CYS A 30 7.80 4.36 -11.74
N ASP A 31 7.46 3.09 -11.49
CA ASP A 31 8.23 1.97 -12.01
C ASP A 31 7.68 1.59 -13.39
N MET A 32 8.52 1.78 -14.39
CA MET A 32 8.25 1.50 -15.80
C MET A 32 8.89 0.19 -16.26
N SER A 33 9.50 -0.57 -15.34
CA SER A 33 9.92 -1.95 -15.55
C SER A 33 8.76 -2.94 -15.37
N ASP A 34 8.98 -4.21 -15.72
CA ASP A 34 8.02 -5.32 -15.51
C ASP A 34 6.61 -5.03 -16.06
N GLY A 35 6.50 -4.88 -17.38
CA GLY A 35 5.25 -4.49 -18.06
C GLY A 35 4.94 -2.98 -17.97
N GLY A 36 5.51 -2.30 -16.98
CA GLY A 36 5.54 -0.85 -16.84
C GLY A 36 4.25 -0.21 -16.35
N GLY A 37 4.36 1.04 -15.90
CA GLY A 37 3.20 1.84 -15.49
C GLY A 37 2.78 1.66 -14.03
N TRP A 38 3.61 1.01 -13.21
CA TRP A 38 3.38 0.84 -11.79
C TRP A 38 3.58 2.15 -11.04
N THR A 39 2.64 2.45 -10.16
CA THR A 39 2.73 3.60 -9.24
C THR A 39 3.15 3.05 -7.89
N VAL A 40 4.31 3.44 -7.39
CA VAL A 40 4.80 2.94 -6.09
C VAL A 40 4.11 3.71 -4.98
N ILE A 41 3.36 2.99 -4.13
CA ILE A 41 2.59 3.56 -3.01
C ILE A 41 3.31 3.43 -1.65
N GLN A 42 4.23 2.48 -1.55
CA GLN A 42 5.06 2.25 -0.38
C GLN A 42 6.42 1.72 -0.83
N ARG A 43 7.50 2.16 -0.16
CA ARG A 43 8.83 1.56 -0.31
C ARG A 43 9.56 1.44 1.03
N ARG A 44 10.15 0.27 1.28
CA ARG A 44 11.17 0.03 2.33
C ARG A 44 12.44 -0.53 1.66
N SER A 45 13.61 -0.04 2.06
CA SER A 45 14.91 -0.49 1.52
C SER A 45 16.12 -0.28 2.43
N ASN A 46 16.07 0.66 3.38
CA ASN A 46 17.24 1.03 4.20
C ASN A 46 16.93 1.33 5.67
N GLY A 47 15.67 1.31 6.09
CA GLY A 47 15.22 1.53 7.46
C GLY A 47 15.37 2.97 7.97
N LYS A 48 15.61 3.96 7.09
CA LYS A 48 15.84 5.35 7.51
C LYS A 48 14.55 6.10 7.84
N GLU A 49 13.42 5.70 7.28
CA GLU A 49 12.15 6.38 7.53
C GLU A 49 11.38 5.70 8.66
N ASN A 50 10.82 6.50 9.56
CA ASN A 50 10.00 5.99 10.65
C ASN A 50 8.56 5.76 10.15
N PHE A 51 8.10 4.50 10.21
CA PHE A 51 6.73 4.10 9.89
C PHE A 51 5.82 4.01 11.12
N ASN A 52 6.34 4.12 12.34
CA ASN A 52 5.51 4.28 13.53
C ASN A 52 5.02 5.73 13.62
N ARG A 53 3.97 6.03 12.86
CA ARG A 53 3.40 7.36 12.67
C ARG A 53 1.91 7.37 13.04
N LYS A 54 1.37 8.57 13.24
CA LYS A 54 -0.03 8.79 13.61
C LYS A 54 -0.96 8.77 12.39
N TRP A 55 -2.27 8.76 12.62
CA TRP A 55 -3.29 8.76 11.57
C TRP A 55 -3.05 9.82 10.49
N ASP A 56 -2.85 11.07 10.89
CA ASP A 56 -2.75 12.19 9.94
C ASP A 56 -1.52 12.08 9.04
N ASP A 57 -0.41 11.53 9.56
CA ASP A 57 0.79 11.24 8.75
C ASP A 57 0.49 10.14 7.70
N TYR A 58 -0.21 9.07 8.09
CA TYR A 58 -0.59 8.00 7.17
C TYR A 58 -1.63 8.45 6.14
N LYS A 59 -2.52 9.37 6.51
CA LYS A 59 -3.49 10.00 5.62
C LYS A 59 -2.80 10.84 4.54
N LEU A 60 -1.94 11.77 4.96
CA LEU A 60 -1.27 12.71 4.06
C LEU A 60 -0.08 12.11 3.31
N GLY A 61 0.53 11.07 3.88
CA GLY A 61 1.79 10.49 3.39
C GLY A 61 3.01 11.08 4.09
N PHE A 62 4.08 10.30 4.11
CA PHE A 62 5.34 10.66 4.74
C PHE A 62 6.53 9.98 4.07
N GLY A 63 7.74 10.44 4.39
CA GLY A 63 8.98 9.95 3.81
C GLY A 63 9.54 10.87 2.74
N GLN A 64 10.56 10.37 2.05
CA GLN A 64 11.29 11.16 1.06
C GLN A 64 10.91 10.76 -0.38
N PHE A 65 10.75 11.76 -1.24
CA PHE A 65 10.37 11.59 -2.64
C PHE A 65 11.46 12.14 -3.58
N GLN A 66 12.74 11.94 -3.23
CA GLN A 66 13.87 12.55 -3.93
C GLN A 66 14.70 11.52 -4.70
N GLY A 67 15.00 10.40 -4.06
CA GLY A 67 15.89 9.35 -4.53
C GLY A 67 15.18 8.02 -4.79
N ARG A 68 15.79 7.18 -5.63
CA ARG A 68 15.26 5.84 -5.95
C ARG A 68 15.15 4.91 -4.73
N ASN A 69 15.97 5.12 -3.70
CA ASN A 69 16.03 4.26 -2.52
C ASN A 69 15.42 4.93 -1.28
N ASP A 70 14.61 5.97 -1.50
CA ASP A 70 13.92 6.63 -0.41
C ASP A 70 12.76 5.75 0.06
N GLU A 71 12.54 5.76 1.36
CA GLU A 71 11.41 5.09 1.99
C GLU A 71 10.28 6.09 2.18
N TYR A 72 9.06 5.66 1.89
CA TYR A 72 7.89 6.51 2.03
C TYR A 72 6.60 5.69 2.06
N TRP A 73 5.57 6.33 2.57
CA TRP A 73 4.17 5.99 2.40
C TRP A 73 3.50 7.11 1.61
N LEU A 74 2.83 6.77 0.51
CA LEU A 74 2.27 7.79 -0.39
C LEU A 74 1.16 8.64 0.27
N GLY A 75 0.46 8.09 1.25
CA GLY A 75 -0.70 8.72 1.88
C GLY A 75 -2.00 8.03 1.47
N ASN A 76 -2.84 7.71 2.44
CA ASN A 76 -4.08 6.96 2.21
C ASN A 76 -5.04 7.71 1.28
N ASP A 77 -5.12 9.03 1.37
CA ASP A 77 -5.95 9.84 0.46
C ASP A 77 -5.46 9.71 -1.00
N HIS A 78 -4.14 9.80 -1.21
CA HIS A 78 -3.55 9.66 -2.52
C HIS A 78 -3.67 8.23 -3.08
N ILE A 79 -3.58 7.21 -2.23
CA ILE A 79 -3.80 5.81 -2.63
C ILE A 79 -5.27 5.63 -3.02
N TYR A 80 -6.22 6.10 -2.22
CA TYR A 80 -7.65 6.05 -2.54
C TYR A 80 -7.95 6.69 -3.90
N ASP A 81 -7.42 7.90 -4.15
CA ASP A 81 -7.63 8.61 -5.42
C ASP A 81 -7.02 7.88 -6.64
N LEU A 82 -5.96 7.10 -6.44
CA LEU A 82 -5.39 6.27 -7.50
C LEU A 82 -6.31 5.10 -7.87
N LEU A 83 -6.92 4.46 -6.88
CA LEU A 83 -7.76 3.26 -7.05
C LEU A 83 -9.18 3.60 -7.51
N ALA A 84 -9.66 4.82 -7.27
CA ALA A 84 -10.99 5.27 -7.70
C ALA A 84 -11.21 5.28 -9.23
N ARG A 85 -10.17 5.05 -10.05
CA ARG A 85 -10.22 5.16 -11.52
C ARG A 85 -10.58 3.85 -12.25
N GLY A 86 -10.80 2.75 -11.55
CA GLY A 86 -11.22 1.48 -12.13
C GLY A 86 -10.56 0.27 -11.47
N GLU A 87 -10.53 -0.86 -12.18
CA GLU A 87 -9.87 -2.06 -11.70
C GLU A 87 -8.36 -1.84 -11.64
N THR A 88 -7.82 -1.96 -10.43
CA THR A 88 -6.39 -1.82 -10.14
C THR A 88 -5.88 -3.07 -9.45
N SER A 89 -4.68 -3.50 -9.81
CA SER A 89 -3.97 -4.57 -9.12
C SER A 89 -2.87 -3.99 -8.24
N LEU A 90 -2.69 -4.57 -7.06
CA LEU A 90 -1.54 -4.32 -6.21
C LEU A 90 -0.48 -5.37 -6.50
N LYS A 91 0.77 -4.94 -6.68
CA LYS A 91 1.94 -5.83 -6.64
C LYS A 91 2.81 -5.47 -5.45
N VAL A 92 3.22 -6.48 -4.69
CA VAL A 92 4.16 -6.38 -3.57
C VAL A 92 5.41 -7.15 -3.95
N ASP A 93 6.53 -6.45 -4.09
CA ASP A 93 7.85 -7.04 -4.32
C ASP A 93 8.64 -7.06 -3.01
N LEU A 94 9.19 -8.22 -2.66
CA LEU A 94 9.95 -8.47 -1.43
C LEU A 94 11.35 -9.01 -1.77
N MET A 95 12.33 -8.68 -0.95
CA MET A 95 13.69 -9.23 -1.04
C MET A 95 14.21 -9.52 0.37
N ASP A 96 14.76 -10.72 0.58
CA ASP A 96 15.39 -11.06 1.85
C ASP A 96 16.85 -10.57 1.92
N TRP A 97 17.50 -10.83 3.06
CA TRP A 97 18.89 -10.41 3.30
C TRP A 97 19.93 -11.19 2.46
N HIS A 98 19.55 -12.33 1.89
CA HIS A 98 20.39 -13.12 0.99
C HIS A 98 20.18 -12.74 -0.49
N GLY A 99 19.24 -11.82 -0.76
CA GLY A 99 18.93 -11.34 -2.10
C GLY A 99 17.84 -12.14 -2.81
N GLU A 100 17.21 -13.11 -2.15
CA GLU A 100 16.09 -13.86 -2.71
C GLU A 100 14.87 -12.97 -2.85
N ARG A 101 14.27 -12.98 -4.05
CA ARG A 101 13.14 -12.11 -4.40
C ARG A 101 11.86 -12.90 -4.56
N ARG A 102 10.78 -12.38 -3.97
CA ARG A 102 9.43 -12.91 -4.11
C ARG A 102 8.45 -11.80 -4.39
N TYR A 103 7.32 -12.14 -4.98
CA TYR A 103 6.25 -11.19 -5.25
C TYR A 103 4.87 -11.77 -4.96
N ALA A 104 3.94 -10.88 -4.65
CA ALA A 104 2.51 -11.14 -4.55
C ALA A 104 1.76 -10.12 -5.40
N VAL A 105 0.76 -10.58 -6.15
CA VAL A 105 -0.17 -9.74 -6.91
C VAL A 105 -1.57 -10.00 -6.40
N TYR A 106 -2.29 -8.93 -6.12
CA TYR A 106 -3.70 -8.96 -5.73
C TYR A 106 -4.52 -8.15 -6.73
N GLU A 107 -5.47 -8.81 -7.38
CA GLU A 107 -6.40 -8.16 -8.32
C GLU A 107 -7.49 -7.40 -7.56
N ASN A 108 -8.19 -6.49 -8.24
CA ASN A 108 -9.30 -5.70 -7.67
C ASN A 108 -8.97 -5.05 -6.31
N PHE A 109 -7.76 -4.52 -6.19
CA PHE A 109 -7.30 -3.81 -4.99
C PHE A 109 -8.02 -2.47 -4.89
N GLN A 110 -8.74 -2.27 -3.80
CA GLN A 110 -9.62 -1.15 -3.56
C GLN A 110 -9.49 -0.69 -2.10
N LEU A 111 -9.59 0.62 -1.90
CA LEU A 111 -9.76 1.22 -0.58
C LEU A 111 -11.09 1.97 -0.54
N ALA A 112 -11.76 1.92 0.61
CA ALA A 112 -12.82 2.87 0.91
C ALA A 112 -12.22 4.26 1.22
N ASP A 113 -13.08 5.26 1.38
CA ASP A 113 -12.65 6.61 1.77
C ASP A 113 -12.32 6.69 3.27
N GLU A 114 -11.96 7.89 3.74
CA GLU A 114 -11.66 8.11 5.16
C GLU A 114 -12.88 7.89 6.07
N GLN A 115 -14.11 8.11 5.60
CA GLN A 115 -15.31 7.91 6.41
C GLN A 115 -15.49 6.44 6.81
N ASP A 116 -15.04 5.53 5.96
CA ASP A 116 -14.95 4.10 6.26
C ASP A 116 -13.52 3.66 6.63
N SER A 117 -12.70 4.59 7.14
CA SER A 117 -11.35 4.34 7.64
C SER A 117 -10.44 3.60 6.66
N TYR A 118 -10.52 3.95 5.37
CA TYR A 118 -9.73 3.35 4.30
C TYR A 118 -9.83 1.82 4.22
N ARG A 119 -11.01 1.25 4.46
CA ARG A 119 -11.24 -0.19 4.44
C ARG A 119 -10.66 -0.86 3.19
N LEU A 120 -9.88 -1.93 3.39
CA LEU A 120 -9.20 -2.65 2.33
C LEU A 120 -10.07 -3.75 1.71
N TRP A 121 -10.16 -3.77 0.39
CA TRP A 121 -10.68 -4.89 -0.38
C TRP A 121 -9.69 -5.31 -1.47
N PHE A 122 -9.64 -6.61 -1.74
CA PHE A 122 -8.86 -7.18 -2.83
C PHE A 122 -9.46 -8.52 -3.24
N GLY A 123 -9.31 -8.85 -4.51
CA GLY A 123 -9.75 -10.08 -5.14
C GLY A 123 -8.70 -11.18 -5.04
N THR A 124 -8.43 -11.79 -6.19
CA THR A 124 -7.59 -12.97 -6.38
C THR A 124 -6.11 -12.70 -6.16
N TYR A 125 -5.44 -13.61 -5.45
CA TYR A 125 -4.00 -13.63 -5.26
C TYR A 125 -3.30 -14.43 -6.36
N SER A 126 -2.13 -13.97 -6.78
CA SER A 126 -1.14 -14.75 -7.53
C SER A 126 0.29 -14.37 -7.14
N GLY A 127 1.26 -15.25 -7.40
CA GLY A 127 2.67 -15.00 -7.09
C GLY A 127 3.32 -16.10 -6.25
N ASN A 128 4.53 -15.83 -5.77
CA ASN A 128 5.38 -16.81 -5.08
C ASN A 128 5.81 -16.39 -3.67
N ALA A 129 5.26 -15.30 -3.14
CA ALA A 129 5.50 -14.82 -1.77
C ALA A 129 4.59 -15.48 -0.71
N GLY A 130 3.47 -16.07 -1.13
CA GLY A 130 2.40 -16.57 -0.26
C GLY A 130 1.28 -15.55 -0.08
N ASP A 131 0.05 -16.03 0.12
CA ASP A 131 -1.15 -15.19 0.28
C ASP A 131 -1.32 -14.73 1.74
N ALA A 132 -0.48 -13.79 2.16
CA ALA A 132 -0.54 -13.24 3.50
C ALA A 132 -1.76 -12.31 3.69
N LEU A 133 -2.19 -11.57 2.67
CA LEU A 133 -3.31 -10.62 2.85
C LEU A 133 -4.63 -11.35 3.10
N SER A 134 -4.84 -12.53 2.50
CA SER A 134 -6.04 -13.33 2.78
C SER A 134 -6.00 -14.01 4.15
N GLY A 135 -4.87 -13.98 4.88
CA GLY A 135 -4.69 -14.70 6.14
C GLY A 135 -4.18 -16.14 5.96
N GLY A 136 -3.52 -16.45 4.84
CA GLY A 136 -2.95 -17.76 4.56
C GLY A 136 -3.97 -18.82 4.14
N ASN A 137 -3.52 -20.08 4.10
CA ASN A 137 -4.31 -21.21 3.57
C ASN A 137 -5.16 -21.93 4.64
N ASN A 138 -4.93 -21.64 5.93
CA ASN A 138 -5.62 -22.29 7.03
C ASN A 138 -6.84 -21.47 7.45
N PHE A 139 -8.00 -22.10 7.51
CA PHE A 139 -9.25 -21.43 7.89
C PHE A 139 -9.21 -20.79 9.28
N GLU A 140 -8.50 -21.41 10.23
CA GLU A 140 -8.29 -20.86 11.57
C GLU A 140 -7.40 -19.62 11.60
N ASP A 141 -6.51 -19.43 10.63
CA ASP A 141 -5.68 -18.22 10.56
C ASP A 141 -6.44 -17.09 9.82
N GLN A 142 -7.29 -17.44 8.85
CA GLN A 142 -8.02 -16.45 8.05
C GLN A 142 -8.94 -15.54 8.86
N TRP A 143 -9.64 -16.04 9.89
CA TRP A 143 -10.59 -15.20 10.62
C TRP A 143 -9.92 -14.06 11.39
N SER A 144 -8.70 -14.28 11.91
CA SER A 144 -7.96 -13.30 12.74
C SER A 144 -6.80 -12.63 12.02
N ALA A 145 -6.31 -13.18 10.89
CA ALA A 145 -5.18 -12.64 10.14
C ALA A 145 -5.56 -12.08 8.77
N SER A 146 -6.77 -12.33 8.26
CA SER A 146 -7.16 -11.75 6.97
C SER A 146 -7.27 -10.23 7.05
N HIS A 147 -6.64 -9.56 6.11
CA HIS A 147 -6.70 -8.11 5.95
C HIS A 147 -7.90 -7.67 5.10
N ARG A 148 -8.62 -8.62 4.47
CA ARG A 148 -9.77 -8.32 3.62
C ARG A 148 -10.93 -7.78 4.46
N GLY A 149 -11.42 -6.61 4.07
CA GLY A 149 -12.48 -5.88 4.76
C GLY A 149 -12.04 -5.19 6.05
N MET A 150 -10.74 -5.20 6.37
CA MET A 150 -10.22 -4.52 7.56
C MET A 150 -10.10 -3.02 7.33
N GLN A 151 -10.37 -2.25 8.37
CA GLN A 151 -10.15 -0.82 8.39
C GLN A 151 -8.68 -0.53 8.71
N PHE A 152 -8.19 0.63 8.28
CA PHE A 152 -6.84 1.05 8.58
C PHE A 152 -6.75 1.49 10.05
N THR A 153 -5.68 1.10 10.71
CA THR A 153 -5.45 1.34 12.14
C THR A 153 -4.06 1.93 12.34
N THR A 154 -3.96 2.90 13.25
CA THR A 154 -2.72 3.53 13.70
C THR A 154 -2.70 3.56 15.23
N SER A 155 -1.55 3.90 15.83
CA SER A 155 -1.40 3.89 17.29
C SER A 155 -2.32 4.88 18.02
N ASP A 156 -2.81 5.92 17.34
CA ASP A 156 -3.72 6.93 17.89
C ASP A 156 -5.16 6.85 17.33
N LYS A 157 -5.43 5.99 16.36
CA LYS A 157 -6.79 5.65 15.89
C LYS A 157 -6.94 4.16 15.69
N ASP A 158 -7.66 3.54 16.60
CA ASP A 158 -7.90 2.11 16.65
C ASP A 158 -9.18 1.73 15.89
N HIS A 159 -9.01 0.98 14.80
CA HIS A 159 -10.11 0.39 14.02
C HIS A 159 -9.86 -1.09 13.74
N ASP A 160 -8.93 -1.73 14.47
CA ASP A 160 -8.73 -3.15 14.35
C ASP A 160 -9.79 -3.91 15.18
N ARG A 161 -9.74 -5.24 15.16
CA ARG A 161 -10.73 -6.07 15.86
C ARG A 161 -10.24 -6.57 17.22
N PHE A 162 -9.03 -6.19 17.62
CA PHE A 162 -8.40 -6.67 18.84
C PHE A 162 -9.02 -6.04 20.08
N LEU A 163 -9.92 -6.74 20.75
CA LEU A 163 -10.61 -6.19 21.92
C LEU A 163 -9.70 -5.88 23.13
N ALA A 164 -8.52 -6.49 23.20
CA ALA A 164 -7.63 -6.39 24.37
C ALA A 164 -6.52 -5.35 24.21
N GLY A 165 -6.43 -4.65 23.07
CA GLY A 165 -5.37 -3.67 22.82
C GLY A 165 -5.47 -3.08 21.42
N ASN A 166 -4.38 -2.51 20.92
CA ASN A 166 -4.30 -1.93 19.58
C ASN A 166 -3.13 -2.57 18.84
N CYS A 167 -3.41 -3.24 17.72
CA CYS A 167 -2.40 -3.93 16.91
C CYS A 167 -1.36 -2.96 16.35
N ALA A 168 -1.72 -1.72 16.00
CA ALA A 168 -0.75 -0.74 15.53
C ALA A 168 0.22 -0.31 16.63
N SER A 169 -0.22 -0.27 17.88
CA SER A 169 0.67 -0.02 19.04
C SER A 169 1.63 -1.18 19.29
N GLU A 170 1.17 -2.42 19.16
CA GLU A 170 2.02 -3.62 19.33
C GLU A 170 3.00 -3.82 18.17
N ASN A 171 2.54 -3.64 16.94
CA ASN A 171 3.34 -3.88 15.72
C ASN A 171 4.11 -2.64 15.25
N THR A 172 3.94 -1.49 15.92
CA THR A 172 4.69 -0.25 15.68
C THR A 172 4.59 0.30 14.25
N GLY A 173 3.38 0.42 13.74
CA GLY A 173 3.11 1.01 12.42
C GLY A 173 1.63 1.09 12.13
N GLY A 174 1.24 1.85 11.11
CA GLY A 174 -0.12 1.87 10.58
C GLY A 174 -0.34 0.81 9.50
N TRP A 175 -1.44 0.06 9.61
CA TRP A 175 -1.80 -0.99 8.65
C TRP A 175 -3.28 -1.36 8.74
N TRP A 176 -3.75 -2.17 7.79
CA TRP A 176 -5.05 -2.85 7.85
C TRP A 176 -5.01 -4.02 8.82
N PHE A 177 -4.76 -3.76 10.10
CA PHE A 177 -4.73 -4.82 11.09
C PHE A 177 -6.10 -5.45 11.28
N ASN A 178 -6.08 -6.76 11.50
CA ASN A 178 -7.20 -7.52 12.03
C ASN A 178 -6.91 -7.83 13.51
N ARG A 179 -7.82 -8.53 14.16
CA ARG A 179 -7.60 -9.59 15.15
C ARG A 179 -8.93 -10.10 15.66
#